data_AF-A0A7J7HX95-F1
#
_entry.id   AF-A0A7J7HX95-F1
#
_cell.length_a   1.000
_cell.length_b   1.000
_cell.length_c   1.000
_cell.angle_alpha   90.00
_cell.angle_beta   90.00
_cell.angle_gamma   90.00
#
_symmetry.space_group_name_H-M   'P 1'
#
loop_
_entity.id
_entity.type
_entity.pdbx_description
1 polymer ?
#
loop_
_entity_poly.entity_id
_entity_poly.type
_entity_poly.pdbx_seq_one_letter_code
_entity_poly.pdbx_strand_id
1 'polypeptide(L)' 'MIGDFNQVLYSHEKQSKVSRLIPGVKAFMSSMNDHGFVDLPSIGVRFTWINNRRGHDVSYEKLDRPVASSD' A
#
# COMPACT_ATOMS: atom_id res chain seq x y z
N MET A 1 -3.25 14.30 2.72
CA MET A 1 -4.06 13.65 1.67
C MET A 1 -4.45 12.26 2.13
N ILE A 2 -5.68 11.83 1.86
CA ILE A 2 -6.14 10.45 2.12
C ILE A 2 -6.77 9.94 0.83
N GLY A 3 -6.40 8.74 0.39
CA GLY A 3 -6.99 8.13 -0.79
C GLY A 3 -6.32 6.83 -1.21
N ASP A 4 -6.79 6.29 -2.32
CA ASP A 4 -6.26 5.09 -2.98
C ASP A 4 -5.04 5.44 -3.85
N PHE A 5 -3.88 4.93 -3.47
CA PHE A 5 -2.62 5.15 -4.20
C PHE A 5 -2.28 4.01 -5.17
N ASN A 6 -3.07 2.93 -5.20
CA ASN A 6 -2.80 1.71 -5.96
C ASN A 6 -1.37 1.16 -5.78
N GLN A 7 -0.76 1.42 -4.62
CA GLN A 7 0.62 1.07 -4.33
C GLN A 7 0.74 0.45 -2.94
N VAL A 8 1.29 -0.77 -2.90
CA VAL A 8 1.74 -1.43 -1.67
C VAL A 8 3.13 -0.88 -1.31
N LEU A 9 3.43 -0.66 -0.02
CA LEU A 9 4.75 -0.19 0.43
C LEU A 9 5.59 -1.29 1.07
N TYR A 10 4.95 -2.17 1.83
CA TYR A 10 5.64 -3.22 2.58
C TYR A 10 5.08 -4.61 2.30
N SER A 11 5.90 -5.64 2.45
CA SER A 11 5.48 -7.03 2.21
C SER A 11 4.30 -7.44 3.08
N HIS A 12 4.21 -6.94 4.31
CA HIS A 12 3.12 -7.24 5.25
C HIS A 12 1.80 -6.54 4.89
N GLU A 13 1.80 -5.65 3.90
CA GLU A 13 0.61 -4.97 3.38
C GLU A 13 -0.01 -5.70 2.17
N LYS A 14 0.56 -6.84 1.78
CA LYS A 14 0.05 -7.70 0.72
C LYS A 14 0.01 -9.16 1.17
N GLN A 15 -1.16 -9.76 1.06
CA GLN A 15 -1.36 -11.19 1.28
C GLN A 15 -1.89 -11.82 0.00
N SER A 16 -1.06 -12.61 -0.67
CA SER A 16 -1.43 -13.35 -1.88
C SER A 16 -0.63 -14.65 -1.97
N LYS A 17 -1.12 -15.62 -2.75
CA LYS A 17 -0.43 -16.89 -2.99
C LYS A 17 1.00 -16.72 -3.51
N VAL A 18 1.24 -15.68 -4.31
CA VAL A 18 2.56 -15.40 -4.84
C VAL A 18 3.21 -14.31 -3.99
N SER A 19 4.32 -14.63 -3.35
CA SER A 19 5.22 -13.61 -2.81
C SER A 19 5.99 -13.00 -3.97
N ARG A 20 5.52 -11.86 -4.49
CA ARG A 20 6.22 -11.12 -5.55
C ARG A 20 6.86 -9.88 -4.97
N LEU A 21 7.97 -9.47 -5.58
CA LEU A 21 8.51 -8.13 -5.41
C LEU A 21 7.39 -7.11 -5.66
N ILE A 22 7.30 -6.10 -4.79
CA ILE A 22 6.32 -5.02 -4.92
C ILE A 22 6.79 -4.07 -6.03
N PRO A 23 6.14 -4.05 -7.21
CA PRO A 23 6.58 -3.20 -8.32
C PRO A 23 6.37 -1.73 -7.96
N GLY A 24 7.21 -0.84 -8.49
CA GLY A 24 7.03 0.61 -8.36
C GLY A 24 7.33 1.20 -6.98
N VAL A 25 7.44 0.40 -5.91
CA VAL A 25 7.56 0.90 -4.53
C VAL A 25 8.71 1.86 -4.33
N LYS A 26 9.88 1.61 -4.93
CA LYS A 26 11.05 2.50 -4.84
C LYS A 26 10.78 3.85 -5.47
N ALA A 27 10.17 3.88 -6.66
CA ALA A 27 9.87 5.11 -7.36
C ALA A 27 8.80 5.92 -6.60
N PHE A 28 7.78 5.23 -6.07
CA PHE A 28 6.75 5.86 -5.25
C PHE A 28 7.32 6.46 -3.96
N MET A 29 8.16 5.72 -3.22
CA MET A 29 8.83 6.22 -2.01
C MET A 29 9.75 7.40 -2.32
N SER A 30 10.49 7.37 -3.44
CA SER A 30 11.29 8.51 -3.89
C SER A 30 10.40 9.73 -4.13
N SER A 31 9.30 9.57 -4.87
CA SER A 31 8.38 10.67 -5.15
C SER A 31 7.77 11.27 -3.88
N MET A 32 7.40 10.45 -2.89
CA MET A 32 6.94 10.97 -1.60
C MET A 32 8.05 11.77 -0.89
N ASN A 33 9.27 11.23 -0.84
CA ASN A 33 10.40 11.90 -0.22
C ASN A 33 10.76 13.23 -0.92
N ASP A 34 10.76 13.26 -2.25
CA ASP A 34 11.10 14.44 -3.06
C ASP A 34 10.10 15.59 -2.87
N HIS A 35 8.86 15.28 -2.46
CA HIS A 35 7.81 16.26 -2.19
C HIS A 35 7.53 16.45 -0.68
N GLY A 36 8.37 15.90 0.20
CA GLY A 36 8.23 16.07 1.65
C GLY A 36 7.00 15.38 2.23
N PHE A 37 6.60 14.23 1.69
CA PHE A 37 5.44 13.47 2.14
C PHE A 37 5.82 12.24 2.96
N VAL A 38 5.03 11.97 4.00
CA VAL A 38 5.17 10.80 4.89
C VAL A 38 3.87 9.99 4.95
N ASP A 39 3.99 8.66 4.90
CA ASP A 39 2.88 7.73 5.18
C ASP A 39 2.58 7.74 6.68
N LEU A 40 1.33 8.06 7.04
CA LEU A 40 0.90 8.08 8.43
C LEU A 40 0.33 6.71 8.85
N PRO A 41 0.54 6.28 10.10
CA PRO A 41 -0.07 5.05 10.59
C PRO A 41 -1.60 5.17 10.61
N SER A 42 -2.28 4.15 10.10
CA SER A 42 -3.73 4.00 10.21
C SER A 42 -4.08 2.89 11.21
N ILE A 43 -5.15 3.10 11.98
CA ILE A 43 -5.69 2.11 12.92
C ILE A 43 -6.95 1.48 12.31
N GLY A 44 -7.11 0.17 12.45
CA GLY A 44 -8.30 -0.55 12.00
C GLY A 44 -7.98 -1.65 10.99
N VAL A 45 -8.68 -1.65 9.85
CA VAL A 45 -8.53 -2.68 8.82
C VAL A 45 -7.12 -2.68 8.23
N ARG A 46 -6.49 -3.85 8.19
CA ARG A 46 -5.12 -4.01 7.67
C ARG A 46 -5.05 -3.89 6.15
N PHE A 47 -6.09 -4.35 5.45
CA PHE A 47 -6.20 -4.33 4.00
C PHE A 47 -7.42 -3.52 3.60
N THR A 48 -7.32 -2.80 2.48
CA THR A 48 -8.37 -1.91 2.00
C THR A 48 -8.92 -2.33 0.64
N TRP A 49 -8.25 -3.31 -0.01
CA TRP A 49 -8.67 -3.87 -1.28
C TRP A 49 -8.57 -5.40 -1.33
N ILE A 50 -9.48 -6.03 -2.08
CA ILE A 50 -9.50 -7.46 -2.38
C ILE A 50 -9.76 -7.68 -3.87
N ASN A 51 -9.11 -8.67 -4.47
CA ASN A 51 -9.25 -8.97 -5.90
C ASN A 51 -10.55 -9.71 -6.30
N ASN A 52 -11.51 -9.85 -5.38
CA ASN A 52 -12.78 -10.58 -5.56
C ASN A 52 -12.65 -12.07 -5.97
N ARG A 53 -11.45 -12.66 -5.87
CA ARG A 53 -11.24 -14.11 -6.08
C ARG A 53 -11.45 -14.87 -4.78
N ARG A 54 -11.57 -16.20 -4.88
CA ARG A 54 -11.83 -17.10 -3.76
C ARG A 54 -10.72 -18.12 -3.60
N GLY A 55 -10.66 -18.76 -2.43
CA GLY A 55 -9.70 -19.82 -2.13
C GLY A 55 -8.26 -19.33 -2.21
N HIS A 56 -7.38 -20.13 -2.81
CA HIS A 56 -5.95 -19.82 -2.88
C HIS A 56 -5.60 -18.66 -3.81
N ASP A 57 -6.52 -18.19 -4.66
CA ASP A 57 -6.24 -17.09 -5.60
C ASP A 57 -6.67 -15.72 -5.07
N VAL A 58 -7.16 -15.67 -3.82
CA VAL A 58 -7.49 -14.42 -3.15
C VAL A 58 -6.23 -13.61 -2.87
N SER A 59 -6.32 -12.30 -3.12
CA SER A 59 -5.28 -11.34 -2.77
C SER A 59 -5.90 -10.20 -1.96
N TYR A 60 -5.24 -9.83 -0.87
CA TYR A 60 -5.56 -8.69 -0.04
C TYR A 60 -4.41 -7.69 -0.09
N GLU A 61 -4.73 -6.40 -0.27
CA GLU A 61 -3.75 -5.33 -0.39
C GLU A 61 -4.19 -4.10 0.41
N LYS A 62 -3.22 -3.39 0.99
CA LYS A 62 -3.44 -2.05 1.55
C LYS A 62 -3.08 -1.01 0.49
N LEU A 63 -4.09 -0.33 -0.05
CA LEU A 63 -3.92 0.65 -1.13
C LEU A 63 -4.32 2.07 -0.68
N ASP A 64 -5.29 2.17 0.23
CA ASP A 64 -5.72 3.44 0.81
C ASP A 64 -4.79 3.86 1.94
N ARG A 65 -4.30 5.10 1.88
CA ARG A 65 -3.28 5.62 2.79
C ARG A 65 -3.55 7.07 3.18
N PRO A 66 -3.35 7.43 4.45
CA PRO A 66 -3.17 8.82 4.84
C PRO A 66 -1.69 9.22 4.66
N VAL A 67 -1.46 10.28 3.89
CA VAL A 67 -0.15 10.87 3.65
C VAL A 67 -0.18 12.33 4.11
N ALA A 68 0.86 12.80 4.81
CA ALA A 68 0.98 14.18 5.27
C ALA A 68 2.30 14.82 4.83
N SER A 69 2.35 16.15 4.77
CA SER A 69 3.63 16.87 4.66
C SER A 69 4.43 16.67 5.93
N SER A 70 5.76 16.60 5.82
CA SER A 70 6.68 16.51 6.95
C SER A 70 7.02 17.87 7.59
N ASP A 71 6.52 18.97 7.01
CA ASP A 71 6.70 20.35 7.49
C ASP A 71 5.72 20.73 8.62
#